data_AF-A0A522Z6V4-F1
#
_entry.id   AF-A0A522Z6V4-F1
#
_cell.length_a   1.000
_cell.length_b   1.000
_cell.length_c   1.000
_cell.angle_alpha   90.00
_cell.angle_beta   90.00
_cell.angle_gamma   90.00
#
_symmetry.space_group_name_H-M   'P 1'
#
loop_
_entity.id
_entity.type
_entity.pdbx_description
1 polymer ?
#
loop_
_entity_poly.entity_id
_entity_poly.type
_entity_poly.pdbx_seq_one_letter_code
_entity_poly.pdbx_strand_id
1 'polypeptide(L)'
;MHFPVHGGLLYRQVATIHAVDGVSFDVKSGETVGLVGESGCGKSTLGKAILRLYDPTAGKVMFEGRDLAHIHGAALRELRR
;
A
#
# COMPACT_ATOMS: atom_id res chain seq x y z
N MET A 1 -0.17 -5.70 -0.79
CA MET A 1 0.43 -5.14 -2.02
C MET A 1 1.08 -6.24 -2.81
N HIS A 2 0.41 -6.71 -3.85
CA HIS A 2 0.88 -7.79 -4.70
C HIS A 2 1.12 -7.27 -6.11
N PHE A 3 2.26 -7.63 -6.69
CA PHE A 3 2.65 -7.21 -8.04
C PHE A 3 2.76 -8.44 -8.95
N PRO A 4 1.98 -8.51 -10.04
CA PRO A 4 2.05 -9.63 -10.97
C PRO A 4 3.32 -9.55 -11.81
N VAL A 5 3.98 -10.69 -12.00
CA VAL A 5 5.14 -10.84 -12.89
C VAL A 5 4.66 -11.57 -14.14
N HIS A 6 4.87 -10.94 -15.30
CA HIS A 6 4.50 -11.48 -16.60
C HIS A 6 5.74 -11.96 -17.36
N GLY A 7 5.61 -13.01 -18.15
CA GLY A 7 6.73 -13.55 -18.91
C GLY A 7 6.33 -14.56 -19.99
N GLY A 8 7.35 -15.05 -20.70
CA GLY A 8 7.21 -16.00 -21.80
C GLY A 8 6.72 -15.37 -23.10
N LEU A 9 6.69 -16.19 -24.17
CA LEU A 9 6.33 -15.75 -25.52
C LEU A 9 4.87 -15.25 -25.64
N LEU A 10 3.99 -15.69 -24.74
CA LEU A 10 2.57 -15.31 -24.70
C LEU A 10 2.24 -14.24 -23.64
N TYR A 11 3.25 -13.65 -22.98
CA TYR A 11 3.09 -12.62 -21.95
C TYR A 11 2.03 -12.94 -20.87
N ARG A 12 2.09 -14.16 -20.32
CA ARG A 12 1.15 -14.60 -19.28
C ARG A 12 1.70 -14.26 -17.89
N GLN A 13 0.82 -14.12 -16.91
CA GLN A 13 1.24 -14.02 -15.51
C GLN A 13 1.88 -15.35 -15.10
N VAL A 14 3.14 -15.29 -14.66
CA VAL A 14 3.94 -16.46 -14.29
C VAL A 14 4.22 -16.52 -12.79
N ALA A 15 4.14 -15.38 -12.09
CA ALA A 15 4.32 -15.29 -10.64
C ALA A 15 3.63 -14.04 -10.08
N THR A 16 3.58 -13.96 -8.74
CA THR A 16 3.15 -12.78 -8.00
C THR A 16 4.16 -12.49 -6.91
N ILE A 17 4.64 -11.24 -6.84
CA ILE A 17 5.51 -10.77 -5.76
C ILE A 17 4.65 -10.17 -4.66
N HIS A 18 4.74 -10.74 -3.47
CA HIS A 18 4.04 -10.29 -2.27
C HIS A 18 4.89 -9.28 -1.51
N ALA A 19 4.93 -8.03 -1.99
CA ALA A 19 5.82 -7.01 -1.43
C ALA A 19 5.39 -6.53 -0.02
N VAL A 20 4.09 -6.57 0.28
CA VAL A 20 3.54 -6.32 1.61
C VAL A 20 2.32 -7.21 1.75
N ASP A 21 2.29 -8.09 2.75
CA ASP A 21 1.18 -9.02 2.97
C ASP A 21 0.90 -9.17 4.47
N GLY A 22 -0.38 -9.16 4.85
CA GLY A 22 -0.81 -9.35 6.24
C GLY A 22 -0.34 -8.32 7.28
N VAL A 23 0.09 -7.12 6.87
CA VAL A 23 0.54 -6.09 7.82
C VAL A 23 -0.64 -5.36 8.46
N SER A 24 -0.64 -5.22 9.78
CA SER A 24 -1.65 -4.47 10.54
C SER A 24 -1.03 -3.76 11.73
N PHE A 25 -1.29 -2.47 11.85
CA PHE A 25 -0.86 -1.64 12.97
C PHE A 25 -1.72 -0.38 13.02
N ASP A 26 -1.75 0.25 14.19
CA ASP A 26 -2.40 1.54 14.42
C ASP A 26 -1.33 2.57 14.78
N VAL A 27 -1.52 3.82 14.36
CA VAL A 27 -0.68 4.97 14.76
C VAL A 27 -1.58 5.99 15.42
N LYS A 28 -1.33 6.31 16.68
CA LYS A 28 -2.14 7.26 17.44
C LYS A 28 -1.76 8.70 17.11
N SER A 29 -2.66 9.63 17.41
CA SER A 29 -2.36 11.06 17.30
C SER A 29 -1.17 11.42 18.21
N GLY A 30 -0.18 12.12 17.64
CA GLY A 30 1.06 12.48 18.32
C GLY A 30 2.11 11.37 18.41
N GLU A 31 1.82 10.16 17.91
CA GLU A 31 2.76 9.06 17.86
C GLU A 31 3.66 9.14 16.62
N THR A 32 4.93 8.81 16.79
CA THR A 32 5.87 8.64 15.68
C THR A 32 6.27 7.17 15.59
N VAL A 33 5.99 6.56 14.45
CA VAL A 33 6.34 5.16 14.17
C VAL A 33 7.45 5.08 13.14
N GLY A 34 8.52 4.35 13.48
CA GLY A 34 9.62 4.04 12.57
C GLY A 34 9.46 2.65 11.96
N LEU A 35 9.52 2.56 10.62
CA LEU A 35 9.51 1.29 9.90
C LEU A 35 10.93 0.92 9.45
N VAL A 36 11.47 -0.17 10.02
CA VAL A 36 12.85 -0.64 9.77
C VAL A 36 12.87 -2.04 9.17
N GLY A 37 13.98 -2.40 8.51
CA GLY A 37 14.20 -3.70 7.88
C GLY A 37 15.16 -3.62 6.69
N GLU A 38 15.56 -4.77 6.17
CA GLU A 38 16.52 -4.90 5.07
C GLU A 38 16.06 -4.25 3.75
N SER A 39 17.00 -3.94 2.85
CA SER A 39 16.65 -3.46 1.51
C SER A 39 15.74 -4.49 0.81
N GLY A 40 14.66 -4.02 0.19
CA GLY A 40 13.70 -4.91 -0.50
C GLY A 40 12.59 -5.52 0.37
N CYS A 41 12.60 -5.38 1.70
CA CYS A 41 11.55 -5.96 2.56
C CYS A 41 10.16 -5.30 2.49
N GLY A 42 9.96 -4.33 1.58
CA GLY A 42 8.64 -3.72 1.35
C GLY A 42 8.34 -2.40 2.07
N LYS A 43 9.29 -1.81 2.81
CA LYS A 43 9.07 -0.56 3.57
C LYS A 43 8.51 0.59 2.73
N SER A 44 9.20 0.93 1.64
CA SER A 44 8.76 2.00 0.75
C SER A 44 7.46 1.67 0.04
N THR A 45 7.19 0.38 -0.20
CA THR A 45 5.94 -0.08 -0.78
C THR A 45 4.77 0.11 0.18
N LEU A 46 4.94 -0.24 1.46
CA LEU A 46 3.95 -0.01 2.50
C LEU A 46 3.67 1.48 2.68
N GLY A 47 4.71 2.32 2.80
CA GLY A 47 4.54 3.77 2.90
C GLY A 47 3.81 4.37 1.70
N LYS A 48 4.15 3.97 0.47
CA LYS A 48 3.44 4.40 -0.75
C LYS A 48 1.99 3.93 -0.79
N ALA A 49 1.69 2.73 -0.27
CA ALA A 49 0.31 2.22 -0.19
C ALA A 49 -0.52 3.04 0.81
N ILE A 50 0.04 3.37 1.98
CA ILE A 50 -0.61 4.22 3.00
C ILE A 50 -0.91 5.61 2.44
N LEU A 51 0.05 6.22 1.74
CA LEU A 51 -0.09 7.54 1.10
C LEU A 51 -0.98 7.51 -0.18
N ARG A 52 -1.57 6.35 -0.52
CA ARG A 52 -2.38 6.13 -1.73
C ARG A 52 -1.64 6.48 -3.02
N LEU A 53 -0.31 6.38 -3.03
CA LEU A 53 0.51 6.47 -4.23
C LEU A 53 0.47 5.17 -5.03
N TYR A 54 0.15 4.06 -4.35
CA TYR A 54 -0.33 2.84 -4.96
C TYR A 54 -1.77 2.55 -4.53
N ASP A 55 -2.52 1.91 -5.43
CA ASP A 55 -3.79 1.31 -5.07
C ASP A 55 -3.55 0.00 -4.29
N PRO A 56 -4.00 -0.08 -3.01
CA PRO A 56 -3.92 -1.31 -2.25
C PRO A 56 -4.60 -2.46 -2.98
N THR A 57 -3.89 -3.57 -3.16
CA THR A 57 -4.46 -4.78 -3.77
C THR A 57 -5.62 -5.36 -2.95
N ALA A 58 -5.56 -5.21 -1.63
CA ALA A 58 -6.56 -5.65 -0.66
C ALA A 58 -6.35 -4.91 0.68
N GLY A 59 -7.29 -5.09 1.61
CA GLY A 59 -7.24 -4.51 2.96
C GLY A 59 -7.82 -3.09 3.02
N LYS A 60 -7.56 -2.41 4.14
CA LYS A 60 -8.10 -1.07 4.43
C LYS A 60 -7.01 -0.17 4.98
N VAL A 61 -7.14 1.14 4.76
CA VAL A 61 -6.26 2.15 5.35
C VAL A 61 -7.14 3.23 5.96
N MET A 62 -7.29 3.21 7.28
CA MET A 62 -8.18 4.12 7.99
C MET A 62 -7.43 5.41 8.39
N PHE A 63 -7.98 6.56 8.03
CA PHE A 63 -7.47 7.87 8.44
C PHE A 63 -8.64 8.78 8.82
N GLU A 64 -8.67 9.27 10.06
CA GLU A 64 -9.75 10.11 10.59
C GLU A 64 -11.16 9.55 10.32
N GLY A 65 -11.35 8.25 10.55
CA GLY A 65 -12.62 7.56 10.33
C GLY A 65 -12.97 7.29 8.86
N ARG A 66 -12.10 7.64 7.92
CA ARG A 66 -12.29 7.41 6.48
C ARG A 66 -11.38 6.30 5.98
N ASP A 67 -11.93 5.37 5.21
CA ASP A 67 -11.14 4.33 4.55
C ASP A 67 -10.56 4.87 3.24
N LEU A 68 -9.27 5.21 3.27
CA LEU A 68 -8.56 5.77 2.12
C LEU A 68 -8.52 4.81 0.93
N ALA A 69 -8.53 3.50 1.16
CA ALA A 69 -8.37 2.48 0.10
C ALA A 69 -9.48 2.55 -0.96
N HIS A 70 -10.67 3.03 -0.58
CA HIS A 70 -11.85 3.12 -1.45
C HIS A 70 -12.18 4.56 -1.90
N ILE A 71 -11.33 5.54 -1.58
CA ILE A 71 -11.52 6.93 -1.99
C ILE A 71 -10.74 7.20 -3.28
N HIS A 72 -11.41 7.85 -4.24
CA HIS A 72 -10.87 8.16 -5.56
C HIS A 72 -11.16 9.61 -5.99
N GLY A 73 -10.46 10.08 -7.02
CA GLY A 73 -10.76 11.33 -7.71
C GLY A 73 -10.62 12.57 -6.84
N ALA A 74 -11.64 13.44 -6.87
CA ALA A 74 -11.63 14.72 -6.16
C ALA A 74 -11.51 14.57 -4.64
N ALA A 75 -12.21 13.58 -4.05
CA ALA A 75 -12.17 13.32 -2.62
C ALA A 75 -10.77 12.91 -2.13
N LEU A 76 -10.03 12.12 -2.92
CA LEU A 76 -8.65 11.76 -2.58
C LEU A 76 -7.70 12.96 -2.66
N ARG A 77 -7.94 13.88 -3.60
CA ARG A 77 -7.14 15.12 -3.72
C ARG A 77 -7.37 16.08 -2.57
N GLU A 78 -8.59 16.12 -2.04
CA GLU A 78 -8.93 16.93 -0.86
C GLU A 78 -8.18 16.45 0.38
N LEU A 79 -8.08 15.14 0.58
CA LEU A 79 -7.35 14.52 1.70
C LEU A 79 -5.82 14.69 1.64
N ARG A 80 -5.28 15.18 0.52
CA ARG A 80 -3.84 15.40 0.30
C ARG A 80 -3.42 16.87 0.46
N ARG A 81 -4.37 17.77 0.68
CA ARG A 81 -4.09 19.18 0.96
C ARG A 81 -3.70 19.37 2.41
#